data_AF-A0A218VTE0-F1
#
_entry.id   AF-A0A218VTE0-F1
#
_cell.length_a   1.000
_cell.length_b   1.000
_cell.length_c   1.000
_cell.angle_alpha   90.00
_cell.angle_beta   90.00
_cell.angle_gamma   90.00
#
_symmetry.space_group_name_H-M   'P 1'
#
loop_
_entity.id
_entity.type
_entity.pdbx_description
1 polymer ?
#
loop_
_entity_poly.entity_id
_entity_poly.type
_entity_poly.pdbx_seq_one_letter_code
_entity_poly.pdbx_strand_id
1 'polypeptide(L)'
;MAAALNSKHQQQQMDNNKYVRYTPEQVEALERVYNECPKPSSLRRQQLIRECPILCNIEPKQIKVWFQNRRCREKQRKESFRLQTVNRKLSAMNKLLMEENDRLQKQVSHLVYENGYMRQQLQSSSATTTDNSCESVVMSGQQQQNPAAQQPPKDASSPAGLLAIAEETLAQFLSKATGTAVDWVQMIGMKPGPDSIGIVAVSRNCSGVAARVCGLVSLEPTKVAEILKDRPSWFRDCRCLDVVSVIPTGNGGTIELVYMQVVSLTVEAVSDFFC
;
A
#
# COMPACT_ATOMS: atom_id res chain seq x y z
N MET A 1 -23.18 -26.46 -55.13
CA MET A 1 -22.44 -26.41 -53.84
C MET A 1 -20.98 -26.88 -53.95
N ALA A 2 -20.35 -26.96 -55.13
CA ALA A 2 -18.96 -27.43 -55.26
C ALA A 2 -17.90 -26.30 -55.35
N ALA A 3 -18.29 -25.07 -55.73
CA ALA A 3 -17.33 -23.97 -55.90
C ALA A 3 -16.86 -23.33 -54.58
N ALA A 4 -17.65 -23.42 -53.50
CA ALA A 4 -17.36 -22.75 -52.23
C ALA A 4 -16.35 -23.50 -51.33
N LEU A 5 -16.12 -24.79 -51.58
CA LEU A 5 -15.18 -25.61 -50.79
C LEU A 5 -13.73 -25.48 -51.28
N ASN A 6 -13.53 -25.16 -52.55
CA ASN A 6 -12.18 -25.03 -53.14
C ASN A 6 -11.49 -23.70 -52.77
N SER A 7 -12.27 -22.62 -52.60
CA SER A 7 -11.75 -21.32 -52.17
C SER A 7 -11.29 -21.33 -50.71
N LYS A 8 -11.93 -22.12 -49.82
CA LYS A 8 -11.52 -22.22 -48.40
C LYS A 8 -10.19 -22.97 -48.21
N HIS A 9 -9.88 -23.95 -49.05
CA HIS A 9 -8.58 -24.66 -49.00
C HIS A 9 -7.43 -23.80 -49.54
N GLN A 10 -7.67 -22.92 -50.53
CA GLN A 10 -6.66 -21.97 -51.00
C GLN A 10 -6.46 -20.79 -50.04
N GLN A 11 -7.51 -20.34 -49.32
CA GLN A 11 -7.37 -19.27 -48.32
C GLN A 11 -6.59 -19.72 -47.07
N GLN A 12 -6.77 -20.97 -46.62
CA GLN A 12 -6.05 -21.50 -45.45
C GLN A 12 -4.55 -21.75 -45.71
N GLN A 13 -4.13 -21.93 -46.96
CA GLN A 13 -2.72 -22.05 -47.31
C GLN A 13 -1.98 -20.70 -47.31
N MET A 14 -2.67 -19.57 -47.48
CA MET A 14 -2.04 -18.24 -47.55
C MET A 14 -1.81 -17.56 -46.20
N ASP A 15 -2.51 -17.97 -45.14
CA ASP A 15 -2.32 -17.40 -43.79
C ASP A 15 -1.26 -18.12 -42.94
N ASN A 16 -0.80 -19.30 -43.37
CA ASN A 16 0.25 -20.06 -42.69
C ASN A 16 1.66 -19.48 -42.91
N ASN A 17 1.80 -18.51 -43.83
CA ASN A 17 3.07 -17.89 -44.21
C ASN A 17 3.54 -16.76 -43.28
N LYS A 18 2.75 -16.40 -42.25
CA LYS A 18 3.11 -15.31 -41.32
C LYS A 18 4.02 -15.76 -40.17
N TYR A 19 4.08 -17.05 -39.87
CA TYR A 19 4.87 -17.59 -38.75
C TYR A 19 5.90 -18.61 -39.25
N VAL A 20 7.18 -18.27 -39.14
CA VAL A 20 8.25 -19.24 -39.36
C VAL A 20 8.37 -20.16 -38.16
N ARG A 21 8.22 -21.45 -38.44
CA ARG A 21 8.51 -22.53 -37.51
C ARG A 21 9.92 -23.03 -37.80
N TYR A 22 10.84 -22.76 -36.87
CA TYR A 22 12.22 -23.22 -36.95
C TYR A 22 12.30 -24.72 -36.64
N THR A 23 13.14 -25.46 -37.35
CA THR A 23 13.48 -26.85 -36.99
C THR A 23 14.36 -26.87 -35.72
N PRO A 24 14.45 -27.99 -34.99
CA PRO A 24 15.31 -28.10 -33.82
C PRO A 24 16.77 -27.73 -34.10
N GLU A 25 17.30 -28.15 -35.26
CA GLU A 25 18.68 -27.90 -35.69
C GLU A 25 18.90 -26.41 -35.98
N GLN A 26 17.91 -25.74 -36.59
CA GLN A 26 17.94 -24.29 -36.82
C GLN A 26 17.91 -23.52 -35.49
N VAL A 27 17.09 -23.96 -34.53
CA VAL A 27 17.05 -23.37 -33.18
C VAL A 27 18.40 -23.55 -32.49
N GLU A 28 18.98 -24.75 -32.53
CA GLU A 28 20.28 -25.03 -31.90
C GLU A 28 21.39 -24.13 -32.46
N ALA A 29 21.45 -23.96 -33.79
CA ALA A 29 22.42 -23.06 -34.42
C ALA A 29 22.24 -21.60 -34.00
N LEU A 30 21.00 -21.12 -33.92
CA LEU A 30 20.69 -19.78 -33.42
C LEU A 30 21.01 -19.63 -31.93
N GLU A 31 20.81 -20.67 -31.11
CA GLU A 31 21.15 -20.68 -29.69
C GLU A 31 22.66 -20.68 -29.44
N ARG A 32 23.45 -21.38 -30.26
CA ARG A 32 24.92 -21.32 -30.20
C ARG A 32 25.43 -19.89 -30.36
N VAL A 33 24.95 -19.20 -31.40
CA VAL A 33 25.29 -17.78 -31.64
C VAL A 33 24.76 -16.89 -30.52
N TYR A 34 23.58 -17.18 -29.97
CA TYR A 34 23.03 -16.42 -28.84
C TYR A 34 23.92 -16.48 -27.60
N ASN A 35 24.50 -17.64 -27.31
CA ASN A 35 25.38 -17.81 -26.15
C ASN A 35 26.69 -17.03 -26.29
N GLU A 36 27.21 -16.88 -27.50
CA GLU A 36 28.38 -16.04 -27.79
C GLU A 36 28.04 -14.55 -27.89
N CYS A 37 26.84 -14.24 -28.36
CA CYS A 37 26.44 -13.14 -29.23
C CYS A 37 24.94 -12.80 -29.07
N PRO A 38 24.41 -12.37 -27.90
CA PRO A 38 22.96 -12.21 -27.72
C PRO A 38 22.32 -11.09 -28.57
N LYS A 39 23.13 -10.15 -29.08
CA LYS A 39 22.72 -8.99 -29.88
C LYS A 39 23.57 -8.90 -31.16
N PRO A 40 23.45 -9.87 -32.08
CA PRO A 40 24.30 -9.89 -33.27
C PRO A 40 24.01 -8.68 -34.17
N SER A 41 25.07 -8.13 -34.76
CA SER A 41 24.98 -7.01 -35.71
C SER A 41 24.28 -7.43 -37.01
N SER A 42 23.92 -6.46 -37.87
CA SER A 42 23.33 -6.78 -39.17
C SER A 42 24.27 -7.62 -40.04
N LEU A 43 25.55 -7.25 -40.06
CA LEU A 43 26.60 -7.99 -40.77
C LEU A 43 26.74 -9.41 -40.25
N ARG A 44 26.77 -9.60 -38.91
CA ARG A 44 26.88 -10.94 -38.31
C ARG A 44 25.68 -11.82 -38.64
N ARG A 45 24.47 -11.27 -38.71
CA ARG A 45 23.27 -12.03 -39.14
C ARG A 45 23.32 -12.44 -40.61
N GLN A 46 23.86 -11.58 -41.49
CA GLN A 46 24.05 -11.93 -42.90
C GLN A 46 25.11 -13.02 -43.07
N GLN A 47 26.22 -12.93 -42.34
CA GLN A 47 27.25 -13.97 -42.28
C GLN A 47 26.68 -15.30 -41.80
N LEU A 48 25.85 -15.28 -40.76
CA LEU A 48 25.23 -16.49 -40.22
C LEU A 48 24.41 -17.27 -41.27
N ILE A 49 23.66 -16.57 -42.14
CA ILE A 49 22.90 -17.19 -43.23
C ILE A 49 23.82 -17.84 -44.27
N ARG A 50 24.99 -17.23 -44.53
CA ARG A 50 25.99 -17.76 -45.47
C ARG A 50 26.79 -18.93 -44.90
N GLU A 51 27.15 -18.84 -43.62
CA GLU A 51 28.01 -19.82 -42.91
C GLU A 51 27.23 -21.05 -42.45
N CYS A 52 25.91 -20.94 -42.23
CA CYS A 52 25.06 -22.04 -41.79
C CYS A 52 24.04 -22.41 -42.89
N PRO A 53 24.32 -23.43 -43.72
CA PRO A 53 23.42 -23.86 -44.79
C PRO A 53 21.99 -24.16 -44.31
N ILE A 54 21.82 -24.68 -43.09
CA ILE A 54 20.50 -24.96 -42.51
C ILE A 54 19.64 -23.70 -42.28
N LEU A 55 20.25 -22.51 -42.27
CA LEU A 55 19.58 -21.22 -42.13
C LEU A 55 19.43 -20.48 -43.48
N CYS A 56 19.88 -21.06 -44.60
CA CYS A 56 19.93 -20.36 -45.90
C CYS A 56 18.56 -19.88 -46.39
N ASN A 57 17.49 -20.57 -46.01
CA ASN A 57 16.10 -20.27 -46.38
C ASN A 57 15.39 -19.34 -45.38
N ILE A 58 16.11 -18.78 -44.40
CA ILE A 58 15.56 -17.92 -43.37
C ILE A 58 15.93 -16.47 -43.67
N GLU A 59 14.93 -15.59 -43.70
CA GLU A 59 15.19 -14.18 -43.99
C GLU A 59 15.97 -13.50 -42.84
N PRO A 60 16.87 -12.54 -43.13
CA PRO A 60 17.58 -11.77 -42.11
C PRO A 60 16.66 -11.09 -41.07
N LYS A 61 15.45 -10.69 -41.49
CA LYS A 61 14.43 -10.11 -40.62
C LYS A 61 13.89 -11.13 -39.61
N GLN A 62 13.74 -12.38 -40.00
CA GLN A 62 13.26 -13.45 -39.12
C GLN A 62 14.30 -13.79 -38.06
N ILE A 63 15.59 -13.85 -38.45
CA ILE A 63 16.71 -13.98 -37.51
C ILE A 63 16.70 -12.82 -36.50
N LYS A 64 16.53 -11.57 -36.96
CA LYS A 64 16.38 -10.41 -36.05
C LYS A 64 15.29 -10.63 -35.01
N VAL A 65 14.10 -11.04 -35.45
CA VAL A 65 12.94 -11.27 -34.57
C VAL A 65 13.20 -12.43 -33.62
N TRP A 66 13.84 -13.50 -34.08
CA TRP A 66 14.20 -14.63 -33.23
C TRP A 66 15.10 -14.19 -32.06
N PHE A 67 16.17 -13.42 -32.31
CA PHE A 67 17.04 -12.92 -31.25
C PHE A 67 16.33 -11.92 -30.31
N GLN A 68 15.40 -11.12 -30.82
CA GLN A 68 14.57 -10.25 -29.97
C GLN A 68 13.66 -11.07 -29.06
N ASN A 69 12.95 -12.05 -29.62
CA ASN A 69 12.05 -12.93 -28.88
C ASN A 69 12.80 -13.80 -27.87
N ARG A 70 13.99 -14.31 -28.23
CA ARG A 70 14.83 -15.11 -27.33
C ARG A 70 15.25 -14.33 -26.10
N ARG A 71 15.67 -13.07 -26.27
CA ARG A 71 15.98 -12.16 -25.15
C ARG A 71 14.75 -11.85 -24.30
N CYS A 72 13.61 -11.59 -24.93
CA CYS A 72 12.36 -11.33 -24.22
C CYS A 72 11.94 -12.54 -23.37
N ARG A 73 11.96 -13.74 -23.95
CA ARG A 73 11.66 -15.01 -23.25
C ARG A 73 12.63 -15.27 -22.10
N GLU A 74 13.93 -15.01 -22.29
CA GLU A 74 14.93 -15.16 -21.23
C GLU A 74 14.66 -14.21 -20.05
N LYS A 75 14.39 -12.93 -20.35
CA LYS A 75 14.03 -11.94 -19.33
C LYS A 75 12.76 -12.36 -18.58
N GLN A 76 11.73 -12.80 -19.30
CA GLN A 76 10.48 -13.27 -18.71
C GLN A 76 10.69 -14.51 -17.82
N ARG A 77 11.53 -15.46 -18.24
CA ARG A 77 11.83 -16.67 -17.45
C ARG A 77 12.53 -16.31 -16.14
N LYS A 78 13.54 -15.42 -16.19
CA LYS A 78 14.25 -14.95 -14.99
C LYS A 78 13.31 -14.21 -14.03
N GLU A 79 12.43 -13.37 -14.56
CA GLU A 79 11.46 -12.65 -13.74
C GLU A 79 10.43 -13.59 -13.11
N SER A 80 9.91 -14.56 -13.86
CA SER A 80 9.01 -15.59 -13.35
C SER A 80 9.66 -16.39 -12.20
N PHE A 81 10.93 -16.80 -12.37
CA PHE A 81 11.68 -17.48 -11.31
C PHE A 81 11.85 -16.62 -10.05
N ARG A 82 12.16 -15.33 -10.23
CA ARG A 82 12.28 -14.36 -9.14
C ARG A 82 10.95 -14.20 -8.39
N LEU A 83 9.85 -14.04 -9.11
CA LEU A 83 8.51 -13.95 -8.53
C LEU A 83 8.12 -15.23 -7.79
N GLN A 84 8.38 -16.41 -8.35
CA GLN A 84 8.12 -17.69 -7.70
C GLN A 84 8.90 -17.81 -6.39
N THR A 85 10.15 -17.35 -6.36
CA THR A 85 10.98 -17.35 -5.15
C THR A 85 10.40 -16.45 -4.06
N VAL A 86 10.01 -15.22 -4.41
CA VAL A 86 9.38 -14.29 -3.45
C VAL A 86 8.04 -14.82 -2.96
N ASN A 87 7.23 -15.39 -3.85
CA ASN A 87 5.94 -15.97 -3.51
C ASN A 87 6.08 -17.12 -2.50
N ARG A 88 7.04 -18.04 -2.69
CA ARG A 88 7.35 -19.10 -1.70
C ARG A 88 7.69 -18.55 -0.33
N LYS A 89 8.52 -17.49 -0.27
CA LYS A 89 8.88 -16.83 1.01
C LYS A 89 7.66 -16.21 1.67
N LEU A 90 6.82 -15.50 0.90
CA LEU A 90 5.60 -14.88 1.39
C LEU A 90 4.61 -15.92 1.93
N SER A 91 4.41 -17.03 1.21
CA SER A 91 3.57 -18.13 1.68
C SER A 91 4.07 -18.75 2.98
N ALA A 92 5.40 -18.96 3.11
CA ALA A 92 5.99 -19.46 4.34
C ALA A 92 5.77 -18.49 5.52
N MET A 93 5.98 -17.20 5.30
CA MET A 93 5.77 -16.17 6.31
C MET A 93 4.29 -16.04 6.72
N ASN A 94 3.37 -16.06 5.76
CA ASN A 94 1.93 -16.05 6.03
C ASN A 94 1.51 -17.25 6.87
N LYS A 95 2.10 -18.42 6.63
CA LYS A 95 1.83 -19.62 7.45
C LYS A 95 2.23 -19.40 8.91
N LEU A 96 3.44 -18.90 9.16
CA LEU A 96 3.91 -18.61 10.51
C LEU A 96 3.04 -17.55 11.21
N LEU A 97 2.61 -16.52 10.47
CA LEU A 97 1.72 -15.50 11.01
C LEU A 97 0.35 -16.07 11.41
N MET A 98 -0.22 -16.98 10.60
CA MET A 98 -1.46 -17.67 10.94
C MET A 98 -1.30 -18.56 12.17
N GLU A 99 -0.18 -19.28 12.29
CA GLU A 99 0.13 -20.10 13.47
C GLU A 99 0.25 -19.25 14.74
N GLU A 100 0.92 -18.09 14.69
CA GLU A 100 0.98 -17.17 15.82
C GLU A 100 -0.37 -16.53 16.14
N ASN A 101 -1.18 -16.19 15.13
CA ASN A 101 -2.51 -15.66 15.36
C ASN A 101 -3.40 -16.67 16.10
N ASP A 102 -3.39 -17.94 15.68
CA ASP A 102 -4.10 -19.03 16.37
C ASP A 102 -3.60 -19.22 17.81
N ARG A 103 -2.28 -19.17 18.02
CA ARG A 103 -1.67 -19.26 19.36
C ARG A 103 -2.13 -18.13 20.28
N LEU A 104 -2.11 -16.89 19.78
CA LEU A 104 -2.56 -15.71 20.52
C LEU A 104 -4.06 -15.77 20.80
N GLN A 105 -4.87 -16.19 19.83
CA GLN A 105 -6.30 -16.36 20.00
C GLN A 105 -6.61 -17.35 21.13
N LYS A 106 -5.91 -18.48 21.18
CA LYS A 106 -6.01 -19.47 22.27
C LYS A 106 -5.63 -18.87 23.63
N GLN A 107 -4.55 -18.09 23.69
CA GLN A 107 -4.11 -17.44 24.92
C GLN A 107 -5.14 -16.41 25.42
N VAL A 108 -5.72 -15.62 24.52
CA VAL A 108 -6.80 -14.68 24.85
C VAL A 108 -8.02 -15.44 25.36
N SER A 109 -8.44 -16.52 24.70
CA SER A 109 -9.57 -17.34 25.16
C SER A 109 -9.34 -17.92 26.56
N HIS A 110 -8.12 -18.40 26.86
CA HIS A 110 -7.75 -18.88 28.18
C HIS A 110 -7.85 -17.79 29.25
N LEU A 111 -7.24 -16.63 29.00
CA LEU A 111 -7.27 -15.50 29.94
C LEU A 111 -8.68 -14.97 30.16
N VAL A 112 -9.52 -14.93 29.12
CA VAL A 112 -10.93 -14.53 29.25
C VAL A 112 -11.69 -15.52 30.13
N TYR A 113 -11.47 -16.82 29.95
CA TYR A 113 -12.06 -17.86 30.79
C TYR A 113 -11.63 -17.74 32.25
N GLU A 114 -10.32 -17.64 32.53
CA GLU A 114 -9.80 -17.48 33.89
C GLU A 114 -10.32 -16.20 34.56
N ASN A 115 -10.35 -15.08 33.84
CA ASN A 115 -10.92 -13.83 34.35
C ASN A 115 -12.40 -13.97 34.72
N GLY A 116 -13.18 -14.68 33.89
CA GLY A 116 -14.57 -14.99 34.19
C GLY A 116 -14.70 -15.83 35.46
N TYR A 117 -13.89 -16.87 35.59
CA TYR A 117 -13.87 -17.74 36.77
C TYR A 117 -13.50 -16.99 38.05
N MET A 118 -12.45 -16.15 38.02
CA MET A 118 -12.04 -15.34 39.17
C MET A 118 -13.14 -14.36 39.60
N ARG A 119 -13.82 -13.71 38.63
CA ARG A 119 -14.97 -12.83 38.94
C ARG A 119 -16.12 -13.60 39.59
N GLN A 120 -16.37 -14.83 39.16
CA GLN A 120 -17.41 -15.68 39.74
C GLN A 120 -17.07 -16.13 41.17
N GLN A 121 -15.82 -16.46 41.47
CA GLN A 121 -15.36 -16.78 42.84
C GLN A 121 -15.52 -15.59 43.80
N LEU A 122 -15.20 -14.37 43.36
CA LEU A 122 -15.37 -13.17 44.19
C LEU A 122 -16.86 -12.90 44.50
N GLN A 123 -17.74 -13.17 43.54
CA GLN A 123 -19.19 -12.99 43.73
C GLN A 123 -19.80 -14.08 44.62
N SER A 124 -19.36 -15.35 44.54
CA SER A 124 -19.86 -16.43 45.40
C SER A 124 -19.37 -16.33 46.85
N SER A 125 -18.16 -15.81 47.08
CA SER A 125 -17.62 -15.56 48.42
C SER A 125 -18.34 -14.42 49.15
N SER A 126 -18.98 -13.52 48.41
CA SER A 126 -19.79 -12.42 48.95
C SER A 126 -21.20 -12.87 49.39
N ALA A 127 -21.66 -14.04 48.93
CA ALA A 127 -22.98 -14.59 49.25
C ALA A 127 -22.99 -15.48 50.51
N THR A 128 -21.83 -15.81 51.10
CA THR A 128 -21.72 -16.64 52.31
C THR A 128 -21.68 -15.85 53.63
N THR A 129 -21.78 -14.52 53.56
CA THR A 129 -21.91 -13.62 54.73
C THR A 129 -23.20 -12.82 54.65
N THR A 130 -24.35 -13.49 54.65
CA THR A 130 -25.64 -12.83 54.91
C THR A 130 -26.17 -13.29 56.26
N ASP A 131 -25.73 -12.62 57.32
CA ASP A 131 -26.59 -12.31 58.47
C ASP A 131 -26.02 -11.07 59.20
N ASN A 132 -26.46 -9.88 58.78
CA ASN A 132 -27.09 -8.96 59.71
C ASN A 132 -27.73 -7.80 58.92
N SER A 133 -29.01 -7.61 59.20
CA SER A 133 -29.88 -6.54 58.74
C SER A 133 -29.34 -5.16 59.13
N CYS A 134 -29.34 -4.19 58.18
CA CYS A 134 -29.89 -2.83 58.33
C CYS A 134 -29.62 -1.98 57.08
N GLU A 135 -30.52 -1.03 56.86
CA GLU A 135 -30.97 -0.47 55.59
C GLU A 135 -30.15 0.74 55.06
N SER A 136 -30.20 0.91 53.74
CA SER A 136 -30.04 2.15 52.96
C SER A 136 -28.64 2.76 52.79
N VAL A 137 -28.10 2.67 51.56
CA VAL A 137 -27.99 3.79 50.60
C VAL A 137 -27.94 3.17 49.20
N VAL A 138 -28.82 3.64 48.33
CA VAL A 138 -28.78 3.42 46.88
C VAL A 138 -27.44 3.88 46.30
N MET A 139 -26.62 2.95 45.83
CA MET A 139 -25.49 3.22 44.94
C MET A 139 -25.77 2.49 43.63
N SER A 140 -26.42 3.21 42.71
CA SER A 140 -26.60 2.77 41.33
C SER A 140 -25.23 2.47 40.71
N GLY A 141 -25.12 1.30 40.09
CA GLY A 141 -23.86 0.73 39.62
C GLY A 141 -23.08 1.63 38.67
N GLN A 142 -21.86 1.98 39.08
CA GLN A 142 -20.79 2.35 38.16
C GLN A 142 -20.05 1.09 37.73
N GLN A 143 -20.30 0.70 36.48
CA GLN A 143 -19.40 -0.15 35.71
C GLN A 143 -18.01 0.50 35.71
N GLN A 144 -17.02 -0.23 36.21
CA GLN A 144 -15.60 0.07 36.03
C GLN A 144 -15.25 -0.02 34.53
N GLN A 145 -15.40 1.10 33.83
CA GLN A 145 -14.61 1.41 32.65
C GLN A 145 -13.29 2.03 33.12
N ASN A 146 -12.18 1.47 32.67
CA ASN A 146 -10.85 2.08 32.76
C ASN A 146 -10.89 3.53 32.23
N PRO A 147 -10.04 4.43 32.76
CA PRO A 147 -10.13 5.86 32.50
C PRO A 147 -9.61 6.21 31.10
N ALA A 148 -10.47 6.10 30.09
CA ALA A 148 -10.35 6.92 28.90
C ALA A 148 -11.00 8.26 29.22
N ALA A 149 -10.21 9.35 29.16
CA ALA A 149 -10.68 10.71 29.38
C ALA A 149 -11.91 11.01 28.50
N GLN A 150 -13.10 10.96 29.10
CA GLN A 150 -14.32 11.50 28.52
C GLN A 150 -14.23 13.02 28.69
N GLN A 151 -13.73 13.69 27.65
CA GLN A 151 -13.85 15.14 27.58
C GLN A 151 -15.31 15.51 27.24
N PRO A 152 -15.85 16.57 27.84
CA PRO A 152 -17.21 17.05 27.54
C PRO A 152 -17.33 17.43 26.05
N PRO A 153 -18.54 17.44 25.48
CA PRO A 153 -18.75 17.85 24.09
C PRO A 153 -18.25 19.31 23.93
N LYS A 154 -17.13 19.48 23.24
CA LYS A 154 -16.58 20.80 22.91
C LYS A 154 -17.41 21.38 21.77
N ASP A 155 -18.16 22.45 22.04
CA ASP A 155 -18.94 23.16 21.02
C ASP A 155 -18.03 23.67 19.90
N ALA A 156 -18.01 22.97 18.77
CA ALA A 156 -17.24 23.34 17.57
C ALA A 156 -17.71 24.67 16.93
N SER A 157 -18.82 25.24 17.41
CA SER A 157 -19.40 26.50 16.96
C SER A 157 -18.79 27.74 17.65
N SER A 158 -17.98 27.56 18.70
CA SER A 158 -17.34 28.67 19.43
C SER A 158 -15.85 28.79 19.08
N PRO A 159 -15.29 30.01 18.93
CA PRO A 159 -13.85 30.23 18.74
C PRO A 159 -12.98 29.56 19.82
N ALA A 160 -13.47 29.51 21.06
CA ALA A 160 -12.78 28.84 22.17
C ALA A 160 -12.81 27.31 22.04
N GLY A 161 -13.89 26.75 21.47
CA GLY A 161 -14.00 25.33 21.17
C GLY A 161 -13.06 24.91 20.04
N LEU A 162 -12.96 25.72 18.98
CA LEU A 162 -12.01 25.51 17.88
C LEU A 162 -10.55 25.54 18.36
N LEU A 163 -10.21 26.51 19.21
CA LEU A 163 -8.89 26.60 19.85
C LEU A 163 -8.57 25.32 20.64
N ALA A 164 -9.51 24.85 21.47
CA ALA A 164 -9.33 23.62 22.26
C ALA A 164 -9.22 22.35 21.41
N ILE A 165 -9.89 22.29 20.25
CA ILE A 165 -9.76 21.18 19.29
C ILE A 165 -8.39 21.24 18.60
N ALA A 166 -7.95 22.42 18.17
CA ALA A 166 -6.66 22.61 17.52
C ALA A 166 -5.49 22.27 18.45
N GLU A 167 -5.52 22.73 19.71
CA GLU A 167 -4.50 22.43 20.70
C GLU A 167 -4.42 20.93 21.02
N GLU A 168 -5.56 20.27 21.19
CA GLU A 168 -5.61 18.83 21.39
C GLU A 168 -5.10 18.07 20.16
N THR A 169 -5.51 18.49 18.97
CA THR A 169 -5.08 17.87 17.70
C THR A 169 -3.58 18.02 17.52
N LEU A 170 -3.01 19.18 17.84
CA LEU A 170 -1.57 19.42 17.80
C LEU A 170 -0.83 18.53 18.81
N ALA A 171 -1.31 18.45 20.06
CA ALA A 171 -0.70 17.60 21.08
C ALA A 171 -0.72 16.12 20.65
N GLN A 172 -1.84 15.63 20.13
CA GLN A 172 -1.96 14.28 19.60
C GLN A 172 -1.04 14.07 18.38
N PHE A 173 -0.98 15.03 17.45
CA PHE A 173 -0.12 14.96 16.28
C PHE A 173 1.35 14.87 16.68
N LEU A 174 1.84 15.75 17.54
CA LEU A 174 3.23 15.75 17.99
C LEU A 174 3.60 14.42 18.65
N SER A 175 2.71 13.89 19.51
CA SER A 175 2.93 12.59 20.17
C SER A 175 3.05 11.42 19.18
N LYS A 176 2.28 11.44 18.08
CA LYS A 176 2.21 10.35 17.09
C LYS A 176 3.22 10.50 15.94
N ALA A 177 3.59 11.73 15.60
CA ALA A 177 4.44 12.05 14.45
C ALA A 177 5.94 11.97 14.77
N THR A 178 6.36 12.30 16.00
CA THR A 178 7.78 12.40 16.38
C THR A 178 8.32 11.20 17.17
N GLY A 179 7.45 10.26 17.59
CA GLY A 179 7.81 9.20 18.52
C GLY A 179 7.59 7.75 18.04
N THR A 180 7.75 6.81 18.97
CA THR A 180 7.41 5.37 18.84
C THR A 180 5.98 5.06 19.27
N ALA A 181 5.16 6.09 19.52
CA ALA A 181 3.79 5.96 20.03
C ALA A 181 2.87 5.20 19.05
N VAL A 182 3.28 5.07 17.79
CA VAL A 182 2.60 4.32 16.75
C VAL A 182 3.62 3.42 16.06
N ASP A 183 3.32 2.13 15.96
CA ASP A 183 4.13 1.18 15.20
C ASP A 183 3.76 1.29 13.71
N TRP A 184 4.59 2.01 12.96
CA TRP A 184 4.34 2.32 11.56
C TRP A 184 4.87 1.22 10.65
N VAL A 185 4.01 0.69 9.79
CA VAL A 185 4.41 -0.31 8.80
C VAL A 185 4.95 0.40 7.57
N GLN A 186 6.23 0.15 7.23
CA GLN A 186 6.84 0.71 6.02
C GLN A 186 6.26 0.06 4.76
N MET A 187 5.97 0.87 3.75
CA MET A 187 5.44 0.37 2.47
C MET A 187 6.42 -0.58 1.75
N ILE A 188 5.88 -1.67 1.21
CA ILE A 188 6.65 -2.70 0.49
C ILE A 188 7.30 -2.09 -0.75
N GLY A 189 8.62 -2.29 -0.90
CA GLY A 189 9.38 -1.86 -2.09
C GLY A 189 10.16 -0.55 -1.91
N MET A 190 10.03 0.14 -0.76
CA MET A 190 10.91 1.25 -0.41
C MET A 190 12.25 0.74 0.14
N LYS A 191 13.35 1.40 -0.23
CA LYS A 191 14.65 1.14 0.39
C LYS A 191 14.67 1.72 1.81
N PRO A 192 15.30 1.05 2.80
CA PRO A 192 15.61 1.69 4.08
C PRO A 192 16.46 2.94 3.83
N GLY A 193 16.02 4.08 4.36
CA GLY A 193 16.65 5.37 4.13
C GLY A 193 15.92 6.50 4.86
N PRO A 194 16.47 7.73 4.82
CA PRO A 194 15.84 8.90 5.43
C PRO A 194 14.47 9.21 4.80
N ASP A 195 14.27 8.79 3.55
CA ASP A 195 12.99 8.90 2.86
C ASP A 195 12.17 7.63 3.07
N SER A 196 11.01 7.75 3.72
CA SER A 196 10.14 6.61 4.03
C SER A 196 8.66 6.99 3.99
N ILE A 197 7.84 6.03 3.57
CA ILE A 197 6.38 6.11 3.65
C ILE A 197 5.93 5.00 4.60
N GLY A 198 5.20 5.39 5.64
CA GLY A 198 4.62 4.48 6.62
C GLY A 198 3.10 4.57 6.60
N ILE A 199 2.44 3.45 6.86
CA ILE A 199 0.99 3.39 7.04
C ILE A 199 0.65 2.68 8.35
N VAL A 200 -0.49 3.03 8.92
CA VAL A 200 -1.06 2.34 10.07
C VAL A 200 -2.59 2.31 9.92
N ALA A 201 -3.20 1.17 10.26
CA ALA A 201 -4.65 1.09 10.34
C ALA A 201 -5.14 1.87 11.57
N VAL A 202 -6.12 2.75 11.39
CA VAL A 202 -6.70 3.51 12.50
C VAL A 202 -7.75 2.65 13.18
N SER A 203 -7.38 1.92 14.23
CA SER A 203 -8.35 1.15 15.01
C SER A 203 -9.01 2.03 16.07
N ARG A 204 -10.25 2.46 15.78
CA ARG A 204 -11.34 2.81 16.71
C ARG A 204 -12.58 3.04 15.83
N ASN A 205 -13.36 1.99 15.61
CA ASN A 205 -14.67 2.02 14.95
C ASN A 205 -14.71 2.61 13.51
N CYS A 206 -13.58 2.75 12.82
CA CYS A 206 -13.50 3.28 11.46
C CYS A 206 -12.56 2.42 10.59
N SER A 207 -12.83 2.38 9.28
CA SER A 207 -12.02 1.66 8.27
C SER A 207 -10.88 2.51 7.69
N GLY A 208 -10.48 3.56 8.40
CA GLY A 208 -9.49 4.53 7.93
C GLY A 208 -8.05 4.04 8.03
N VAL A 209 -7.22 4.46 7.08
CA VAL A 209 -5.76 4.26 7.11
C VAL A 209 -5.12 5.63 7.34
N ALA A 210 -4.23 5.73 8.32
CA ALA A 210 -3.35 6.88 8.47
C ALA A 210 -2.04 6.61 7.75
N ALA A 211 -1.50 7.65 7.10
CA ALA A 211 -0.23 7.58 6.39
C ALA A 211 0.73 8.65 6.93
N ARG A 212 2.02 8.34 6.91
CA ARG A 212 3.10 9.31 7.12
C ARG A 212 4.07 9.24 5.96
N VAL A 213 4.64 10.39 5.62
CA VAL A 213 5.74 10.50 4.68
C VAL A 213 6.85 11.27 5.37
N CYS A 214 8.04 10.70 5.38
CA CYS A 214 9.26 11.32 5.89
C CYS A 214 10.23 11.48 4.72
N GLY A 215 10.89 12.63 4.65
CA GLY A 215 11.95 12.87 3.70
C GLY A 215 12.91 13.93 4.22
N LEU A 216 14.19 13.80 3.90
CA LEU A 216 15.19 14.78 4.29
C LEU A 216 15.24 15.91 3.25
N VAL A 217 15.12 17.15 3.70
CA VAL A 217 15.23 18.34 2.84
C VAL A 217 16.32 19.26 3.36
N SER A 218 17.07 19.87 2.43
CA SER A 218 18.13 20.84 2.76
C SER A 218 17.58 22.25 2.95
N LEU A 219 16.52 22.39 3.73
CA LEU A 219 15.84 23.66 4.02
C LEU A 219 15.62 23.81 5.52
N GLU A 220 15.62 25.06 5.99
CA GLU A 220 15.24 25.38 7.38
C GLU A 220 13.77 25.03 7.64
N PRO A 221 13.39 24.51 8.83
CA PRO A 221 12.00 24.17 9.17
C PRO A 221 10.99 25.28 8.87
N THR A 222 11.34 26.54 9.16
CA THR A 222 10.50 27.71 8.88
C THR A 222 10.19 27.83 7.39
N LYS A 223 11.20 27.64 6.53
CA LYS A 223 11.03 27.73 5.08
C LYS A 223 10.19 26.58 4.54
N VAL A 224 10.33 25.39 5.11
CA VAL A 224 9.50 24.22 4.77
C VAL A 224 8.04 24.49 5.13
N ALA A 225 7.77 25.02 6.33
CA ALA A 225 6.41 25.35 6.75
C ALA A 225 5.74 26.36 5.82
N GLU A 226 6.45 27.41 5.40
CA GLU A 226 5.91 28.41 4.47
C GLU A 226 5.59 27.82 3.08
N ILE A 227 6.44 26.91 2.56
CA ILE A 227 6.15 26.19 1.32
C ILE A 227 4.90 25.32 1.49
N LEU A 228 4.78 24.59 2.61
CA LEU A 228 3.63 23.72 2.86
C LEU A 228 2.30 24.47 3.00
N LYS A 229 2.34 25.71 3.50
CA LYS A 229 1.17 26.60 3.59
C LYS A 229 0.74 27.10 2.21
N ASP A 230 1.69 27.43 1.34
CA ASP A 230 1.44 27.87 -0.05
C ASP A 230 1.09 26.68 -0.98
N ARG A 231 0.02 25.94 -0.62
CA ARG A 231 -0.41 24.75 -1.37
C ARG A 231 -0.68 25.01 -2.86
N PRO A 232 -1.29 26.12 -3.29
CA PRO A 232 -1.54 26.38 -4.71
C PRO A 232 -0.26 26.44 -5.57
N SER A 233 0.89 26.79 -4.99
CA SER A 233 2.15 26.88 -5.72
C SER A 233 2.74 25.52 -6.12
N TRP A 234 2.44 24.44 -5.40
CA TRP A 234 3.07 23.13 -5.59
C TRP A 234 2.11 21.95 -5.69
N PHE A 235 0.89 22.05 -5.13
CA PHE A 235 -0.11 21.02 -5.21
C PHE A 235 -1.03 21.25 -6.41
N ARG A 236 -0.69 20.62 -7.54
CA ARG A 236 -1.35 20.84 -8.84
C ARG A 236 -2.87 20.65 -8.85
N ASP A 237 -3.39 19.80 -7.97
CA ASP A 237 -4.83 19.51 -7.90
C ASP A 237 -5.58 20.49 -6.99
N CYS A 238 -4.87 21.35 -6.25
CA CYS A 238 -5.45 22.44 -5.46
C CYS A 238 -5.86 23.58 -6.40
N ARG A 239 -7.16 23.90 -6.45
CA ARG A 239 -7.67 25.02 -7.26
C ARG A 239 -7.73 26.31 -6.49
N CYS A 240 -8.16 26.25 -5.24
CA CYS A 240 -8.26 27.39 -4.36
C CYS A 240 -7.92 27.00 -2.93
N LEU A 241 -7.42 27.99 -2.19
CA LEU A 241 -7.15 27.92 -0.78
C LEU A 241 -7.44 29.31 -0.21
N ASP A 242 -8.51 29.42 0.57
CA ASP A 242 -8.97 30.68 1.15
C ASP A 242 -8.98 30.59 2.68
N VAL A 243 -8.37 31.57 3.34
CA VAL A 243 -8.41 31.70 4.80
C VAL A 243 -9.74 32.34 5.18
N VAL A 244 -10.61 31.56 5.81
CA VAL A 244 -11.97 31.97 6.20
C VAL A 244 -11.96 32.75 7.51
N SER A 245 -11.08 32.39 8.45
CA SER A 245 -10.96 33.05 9.75
C SER A 245 -9.56 32.85 10.34
N VAL A 246 -9.13 33.80 11.16
CA VAL A 246 -7.85 33.75 11.89
C VAL A 246 -8.12 33.99 13.37
N ILE A 247 -7.69 33.05 14.20
CA ILE A 247 -7.87 33.07 15.66
C ILE A 247 -6.47 33.17 16.30
N PRO A 248 -6.15 34.24 17.05
CA PRO A 248 -4.88 34.34 17.74
C PRO A 248 -4.80 33.35 18.90
N THR A 249 -3.63 32.76 19.11
CA THR A 249 -3.36 31.84 20.22
C THR A 249 -2.63 32.57 21.36
N GLY A 250 -2.80 32.09 22.60
CA GLY A 250 -2.21 32.73 23.80
C GLY A 250 -0.67 32.72 23.84
N ASN A 251 -0.01 31.95 22.98
CA ASN A 251 1.45 31.86 22.84
C ASN A 251 2.01 32.70 21.68
N GLY A 252 1.21 33.61 21.10
CA GLY A 252 1.65 34.50 20.01
C GLY A 252 1.61 33.87 18.62
N GLY A 253 0.97 32.71 18.47
CA GLY A 253 0.67 32.10 17.18
C GLY A 253 -0.75 32.41 16.69
N THR A 254 -1.15 31.74 15.61
CA THR A 254 -2.49 31.84 15.02
C THR A 254 -3.01 30.46 14.61
N ILE A 255 -4.32 30.30 14.65
CA ILE A 255 -5.06 29.20 14.02
C ILE A 255 -5.83 29.81 12.85
N GLU A 256 -5.64 29.24 11.68
CA GLU A 256 -6.32 29.65 10.45
C GLU A 256 -7.34 28.58 10.09
N LEU A 257 -8.60 28.97 9.92
CA LEU A 257 -9.62 28.12 9.33
C LEU A 257 -9.54 28.27 7.81
N VAL A 258 -9.27 27.19 7.10
CA VAL A 258 -9.00 27.24 5.67
C VAL A 258 -10.04 26.45 4.89
N TYR A 259 -10.58 27.08 3.85
CA TYR A 259 -11.36 26.41 2.82
C TYR A 259 -10.43 26.02 1.66
N MET A 260 -10.52 24.77 1.20
CA MET A 260 -9.69 24.26 0.11
C MET A 260 -10.50 23.41 -0.86
N GLN A 261 -10.33 23.67 -2.16
CA GLN A 261 -10.95 22.91 -3.24
C GLN A 261 -9.90 22.07 -3.99
N VAL A 262 -10.15 20.77 -4.13
CA VAL A 262 -9.24 19.81 -4.78
C VAL A 262 -9.93 19.04 -5.90
N VAL A 263 -9.24 18.85 -7.02
CA VAL A 263 -9.71 18.03 -8.15
C VAL A 263 -9.33 16.56 -7.92
N SER A 264 -10.29 15.65 -8.04
CA SER A 264 -10.02 14.22 -7.99
C SER A 264 -9.64 13.65 -9.37
N LEU A 265 -8.66 12.75 -9.40
CA LEU A 265 -8.17 12.10 -10.63
C LEU A 265 -9.04 10.91 -11.09
N THR A 266 -9.92 10.39 -10.23
CA THR A 266 -10.66 9.13 -10.49
C THR A 266 -12.15 9.32 -10.73
N VAL A 267 -12.68 10.51 -10.50
CA VAL A 267 -14.05 10.92 -10.78
C VAL A 267 -14.01 12.40 -11.12
N GLU A 268 -14.75 12.85 -12.13
CA GLU A 268 -14.98 14.28 -12.41
C GLU A 268 -15.79 14.94 -11.28
N ALA A 269 -15.31 14.86 -10.05
CA ALA A 269 -15.90 15.39 -8.85
C ALA A 269 -14.88 16.27 -8.15
N VAL A 270 -15.29 17.49 -7.88
CA VAL A 270 -14.60 18.42 -6.99
C VAL A 270 -14.87 17.96 -5.56
N SER A 271 -13.84 17.92 -4.72
CA SER A 271 -13.98 17.71 -3.28
C SER A 271 -13.66 19.02 -2.54
N ASP A 272 -14.57 19.39 -1.64
CA ASP A 272 -14.45 20.56 -0.77
C ASP A 272 -14.00 20.13 0.61
N PHE A 273 -13.00 20.82 1.17
CA PHE A 273 -12.45 20.56 2.50
C PHE A 273 -12.45 21.83 3.34
N PHE A 274 -12.85 21.68 4.61
CA PHE A 274 -12.60 22.64 5.67
C PHE A 274 -11.58 22.01 6.62
N CYS A 275 -10.44 22.67 6.81
CA CYS A 275 -9.34 22.20 7.64
C CYS A 275 -8.90 23.29 8.61
#